data_AF-A0A0B6ZR84-F1
#
_entry.id   AF-A0A0B6ZR84-F1
#
_cell.length_a   1.000
_cell.length_b   1.000
_cell.length_c   1.000
_cell.angle_alpha   90.00
_cell.angle_beta   90.00
_cell.angle_gamma   90.00
#
_symmetry.space_group_name_H-M   'P 1'
#
loop_
_entity.id
_entity.type
_entity.pdbx_description
1 polymer ?
#
loop_
_entity_poly.entity_id
_entity_poly.type
_entity_poly.pdbx_seq_one_letter_code
_entity_poly.pdbx_strand_id
1 'polypeptide(L)'
;NIVISDTAIKMAPTTLNEMVHCLKPNVGLVLQMPYCATRKGFGAIYQQVYFGTMQARNCLSANAVNINCSTGMSSLLRRDVLDAVGGLQAFAKYLAEDHFIAESIRSQGYKVVLATTPALQNSGNSSITDFHKRLVRWSQLRITMVPLLIVLEPLGECLMLGAITSWAANFLCDVSPLAFFLGHILVWFLCDYILFRIVEHGPLPFSKFEFLVAWLLREILSPYITILSHLQDHVVWRNNKYKLKWGGKVELRVTPNLEMVNVAT
;
A
#
# COMPACT_ATOMS: atom_id res chain seq x y z
N ASN A 1 -23.01 9.82 6.50
CA ASN A 1 -21.82 8.98 6.25
C ASN A 1 -21.75 8.63 4.78
N ILE A 2 -20.54 8.43 4.24
CA ILE A 2 -20.27 8.09 2.84
C ILE A 2 -19.34 6.87 2.82
N VAL A 3 -19.63 5.88 1.98
CA VAL A 3 -18.73 4.76 1.71
C VAL A 3 -18.12 4.95 0.33
N ILE A 4 -16.81 4.80 0.24
CA ILE A 4 -16.07 4.74 -1.02
C ILE A 4 -15.44 3.36 -1.10
N SER A 5 -15.71 2.64 -2.19
CA SER A 5 -15.13 1.32 -2.44
C SER A 5 -14.79 1.15 -3.91
N ASP A 6 -13.61 0.58 -4.15
CA ASP A 6 -13.20 0.12 -5.46
C ASP A 6 -14.11 -1.02 -5.96
N THR A 7 -14.33 -1.07 -7.27
CA THR A 7 -15.20 -2.06 -7.92
C THR A 7 -14.69 -3.50 -7.78
N ALA A 8 -13.38 -3.67 -7.58
CA ALA A 8 -12.76 -4.98 -7.42
C ALA A 8 -12.71 -5.47 -5.96
N ILE A 9 -13.32 -4.76 -5.00
CA ILE A 9 -13.35 -5.17 -3.60
C ILE A 9 -14.52 -6.11 -3.36
N LYS A 10 -14.20 -7.30 -2.83
CA LYS A 10 -15.18 -8.26 -2.33
C LYS A 10 -15.51 -7.91 -0.88
N MET A 11 -16.71 -7.40 -0.63
CA MET A 11 -17.21 -7.16 0.73
C MET A 11 -17.92 -8.39 1.29
N ALA A 12 -17.74 -8.64 2.59
CA ALA A 12 -18.58 -9.59 3.30
C ALA A 12 -19.91 -8.92 3.69
N PRO A 13 -21.00 -9.68 3.88
CA PRO A 13 -22.31 -9.11 4.25
C PRO A 13 -22.28 -8.27 5.53
N THR A 14 -21.35 -8.56 6.45
CA THR A 14 -21.19 -7.86 7.73
C THR A 14 -20.23 -6.68 7.68
N THR A 15 -19.47 -6.48 6.59
CA THR A 15 -18.41 -5.47 6.50
C THR A 15 -18.90 -4.07 6.81
N LEU A 16 -20.05 -3.65 6.23
CA LEU A 16 -20.58 -2.31 6.46
C LEU A 16 -21.02 -2.08 7.92
N ASN A 17 -21.66 -3.08 8.53
CA ASN A 17 -22.07 -3.02 9.94
C ASN A 17 -20.86 -2.83 10.86
N GLU A 18 -19.78 -3.54 10.57
CA GLU A 18 -18.54 -3.44 11.31
C GLU A 18 -17.87 -2.07 11.15
N MET A 19 -17.76 -1.57 9.92
CA MET A 19 -17.19 -0.23 9.66
C MET A 19 -18.00 0.87 10.37
N VAL A 20 -19.34 0.77 10.35
CA VAL A 20 -20.22 1.70 11.09
C VAL A 20 -19.99 1.57 12.59
N HIS A 21 -19.76 0.37 13.12
CA HIS A 21 -19.44 0.16 14.53
C HIS A 21 -18.12 0.83 14.93
N CYS A 22 -17.11 0.83 14.05
CA CYS A 22 -15.83 1.51 14.26
C CYS A 22 -15.93 3.05 14.17
N LEU A 23 -16.96 3.60 13.52
CA LEU A 23 -17.16 5.04 13.32
C LEU A 23 -17.69 5.74 14.59
N LYS A 24 -16.89 5.73 15.66
CA LYS A 24 -17.19 6.42 16.94
C LYS A 24 -17.27 7.96 16.75
N PRO A 25 -17.84 8.73 17.71
CA PRO A 25 -18.01 10.18 17.55
C PRO A 25 -16.72 10.95 17.24
N ASN A 26 -15.58 10.50 17.75
CA ASN A 26 -14.26 11.08 17.52
C ASN A 26 -13.51 10.49 16.31
N VAL A 27 -14.14 9.63 15.50
CA VAL A 27 -13.56 8.99 14.31
C VAL A 27 -14.19 9.60 13.07
N GLY A 28 -13.37 10.16 12.18
CA GLY A 28 -13.82 10.77 10.93
C GLY A 28 -13.70 9.85 9.71
N LEU A 29 -12.81 8.86 9.78
CA LEU A 29 -12.56 7.89 8.71
C LEU A 29 -12.31 6.50 9.30
N VAL A 30 -12.98 5.50 8.75
CA VAL A 30 -12.70 4.08 8.97
C VAL A 30 -12.20 3.51 7.65
N LEU A 31 -10.96 3.02 7.61
CA LEU A 31 -10.39 2.33 6.45
C LEU A 31 -10.38 0.83 6.69
N GLN A 32 -10.41 0.04 5.63
CA GLN A 32 -10.10 -1.39 5.71
C GLN A 32 -8.65 -1.64 5.29
N MET A 33 -7.97 -2.58 5.96
CA MET A 33 -6.63 -2.98 5.57
C MET A 33 -6.64 -3.60 4.17
N PRO A 34 -5.77 -3.17 3.24
CA PRO A 34 -5.63 -3.82 1.95
C PRO A 34 -5.27 -5.30 2.05
N TYR A 35 -6.07 -6.17 1.43
CA TYR A 35 -5.74 -7.58 1.28
C TYR A 35 -6.21 -8.13 -0.06
N CYS A 36 -6.00 -9.42 -0.31
CA CYS A 36 -6.46 -10.10 -1.52
C CYS A 36 -7.43 -11.23 -1.18
N ALA A 37 -8.46 -11.38 -2.00
CA ALA A 37 -9.21 -12.64 -2.04
C ALA A 37 -8.32 -13.74 -2.63
N THR A 38 -8.48 -14.96 -2.11
CA THR A 38 -7.81 -16.15 -2.62
C THR A 38 -8.21 -16.41 -4.07
N ARG A 39 -7.21 -16.43 -4.96
CA ARG A 39 -7.37 -16.62 -6.41
C ARG A 39 -6.33 -17.63 -6.90
N LYS A 40 -6.59 -18.25 -8.06
CA LYS A 40 -5.71 -19.27 -8.65
C LYS A 40 -4.48 -18.64 -9.33
N GLY A 41 -3.36 -19.38 -9.28
CA GLY A 41 -2.13 -19.07 -10.00
C GLY A 41 -1.08 -18.32 -9.17
N PHE A 42 0.20 -18.53 -9.50
CA PHE A 42 1.32 -18.00 -8.73
C PHE A 42 1.32 -16.46 -8.62
N GLY A 43 0.92 -15.74 -9.66
CA GLY A 43 0.84 -14.28 -9.60
C GLY A 43 -0.22 -13.76 -8.61
N ALA A 44 -1.28 -14.53 -8.36
CA ALA A 44 -2.25 -14.22 -7.30
C ALA A 44 -1.68 -14.53 -5.91
N ILE A 45 -0.97 -15.66 -5.76
CA ILE A 45 -0.25 -16.03 -4.53
C ILE A 45 0.76 -14.93 -4.16
N TYR A 46 1.56 -14.49 -5.13
CA TYR A 46 2.52 -13.41 -4.95
C TYR A 46 1.88 -12.11 -4.44
N GLN A 47 0.74 -11.72 -5.02
CA GLN A 47 -0.03 -10.56 -4.54
C GLN A 47 -0.51 -10.79 -3.10
N GLN A 48 -1.09 -11.96 -2.81
CA GLN A 48 -1.60 -12.27 -1.47
C GLN A 48 -0.48 -12.23 -0.43
N VAL A 49 0.70 -12.78 -0.74
CA VAL A 49 1.89 -12.71 0.13
C VAL A 49 2.35 -11.27 0.33
N TYR A 50 2.43 -10.45 -0.72
CA TYR A 50 2.76 -9.02 -0.57
C TYR A 50 1.79 -8.31 0.38
N PHE A 51 0.48 -8.50 0.18
CA PHE A 51 -0.53 -7.85 1.00
C PHE A 51 -0.59 -8.39 2.44
N GLY A 52 -0.37 -9.69 2.64
CA GLY A 52 -0.42 -10.35 3.95
C GLY A 52 0.87 -10.22 4.77
N THR A 53 1.94 -9.72 4.18
CA THR A 53 3.23 -9.49 4.87
C THR A 53 3.52 -8.00 4.94
N MET A 54 4.27 -7.45 4.00
CA MET A 54 4.73 -6.05 3.98
C MET A 54 3.57 -5.05 4.14
N GLN A 55 2.49 -5.19 3.35
CA GLN A 55 1.40 -4.22 3.43
C GLN A 55 0.63 -4.30 4.75
N ALA A 56 0.34 -5.51 5.23
CA ALA A 56 -0.31 -5.71 6.52
C ALA A 56 0.56 -5.18 7.66
N ARG A 57 1.88 -5.48 7.65
CA ARG A 57 2.85 -4.99 8.63
C ARG A 57 2.82 -3.47 8.70
N ASN A 58 2.90 -2.80 7.56
CA ASN A 58 2.91 -1.33 7.50
C ASN A 58 1.56 -0.75 7.97
N CYS A 59 0.43 -1.34 7.57
CA CYS A 59 -0.90 -0.87 7.95
C CYS A 59 -1.15 -1.04 9.46
N LEU A 60 -0.83 -2.22 10.01
CA LEU A 60 -1.03 -2.50 11.44
C LEU A 60 -0.08 -1.71 12.33
N SER A 61 1.18 -1.52 11.91
CA SER A 61 2.15 -0.70 12.64
C SER A 61 1.73 0.78 12.66
N ALA A 62 1.26 1.30 11.53
CA ALA A 62 0.71 2.65 11.45
C ALA A 62 -0.53 2.82 12.35
N ASN A 63 -1.38 1.79 12.42
CA ASN A 63 -2.56 1.79 13.29
C ASN A 63 -2.18 1.77 14.78
N ALA A 64 -1.16 0.98 15.16
CA ALA A 64 -0.68 0.88 16.53
C ALA A 64 -0.18 2.23 17.09
N VAL A 65 0.39 3.09 16.23
CA VAL A 65 0.89 4.42 16.61
C VAL A 65 -0.01 5.57 16.15
N ASN A 66 -1.24 5.28 15.68
CA ASN A 66 -2.24 6.26 15.24
C ASN A 66 -1.81 7.20 14.09
N ILE A 67 -0.96 6.73 13.18
CA ILE A 67 -0.52 7.46 11.97
C ILE A 67 -1.13 6.89 10.68
N ASN A 68 -2.32 6.29 10.79
CA ASN A 68 -2.98 5.63 9.66
C ASN A 68 -3.11 6.56 8.44
N CYS A 69 -2.61 6.05 7.32
CA CYS A 69 -2.85 6.61 6.00
C CYS A 69 -3.99 5.82 5.35
N SER A 70 -4.97 6.53 4.79
CA SER A 70 -5.99 5.86 3.99
C SER A 70 -5.37 5.35 2.68
N THR A 71 -5.70 4.11 2.33
CA THR A 71 -5.42 3.50 1.04
C THR A 71 -6.78 3.20 0.41
N GLY A 72 -7.14 3.91 -0.63
CA GLY A 72 -8.49 4.18 -1.18
C GLY A 72 -9.25 2.98 -1.75
N MET A 73 -8.97 1.77 -1.29
CA MET A 73 -9.66 0.56 -1.69
C MET A 73 -11.07 0.50 -1.11
N SER A 74 -11.23 0.72 0.19
CA SER A 74 -12.51 0.73 0.87
C SER A 74 -12.42 1.56 2.16
N SER A 75 -13.27 2.59 2.25
CA SER A 75 -13.32 3.49 3.40
C SER A 75 -14.73 4.02 3.67
N LEU A 76 -15.02 4.27 4.94
CA LEU A 76 -16.24 4.89 5.44
C LEU A 76 -15.88 6.23 6.08
N LEU A 77 -16.55 7.29 5.64
CA LEU A 77 -16.26 8.68 5.99
C LEU A 77 -17.47 9.33 6.67
N ARG A 78 -17.19 10.22 7.63
CA ARG A 78 -18.18 11.20 8.11
C ARG A 78 -18.43 12.25 7.04
N ARG A 79 -19.71 12.45 6.69
CA ARG A 79 -20.09 13.35 5.61
C ARG A 79 -19.91 14.80 6.00
N ASP A 80 -20.37 15.15 7.20
CA ASP A 80 -20.19 16.46 7.83
C ASP A 80 -18.72 16.88 7.91
N VAL A 81 -17.82 15.98 8.33
CA VAL A 81 -16.37 16.26 8.40
C VAL A 81 -15.75 16.49 7.02
N LEU A 82 -16.23 15.77 5.99
CA LEU A 82 -15.75 15.93 4.63
C LEU A 82 -16.33 17.19 3.96
N ASP A 83 -17.60 17.48 4.17
CA ASP A 83 -18.29 18.63 3.59
C ASP A 83 -17.73 19.95 4.17
N ALA A 84 -17.25 19.94 5.43
CA ALA A 84 -16.58 21.08 6.07
C ALA A 84 -15.32 21.56 5.33
N VAL A 85 -14.69 20.72 4.51
CA VAL A 85 -13.48 21.04 3.73
C VAL A 85 -13.73 21.11 2.22
N GLY A 86 -14.99 21.26 1.82
CA GLY A 86 -15.39 21.39 0.41
C GLY A 86 -15.71 20.07 -0.29
N GLY A 87 -15.94 19.00 0.46
CA GLY A 87 -16.36 17.71 -0.08
C GLY A 87 -15.26 17.00 -0.88
N LEU A 88 -15.64 15.98 -1.65
CA LEU A 88 -14.71 15.21 -2.50
C LEU A 88 -14.05 16.08 -3.59
N GLN A 89 -14.75 17.10 -4.08
CA GLN A 89 -14.26 17.97 -5.15
C GLN A 89 -12.97 18.71 -4.75
N ALA A 90 -12.81 19.05 -3.47
CA ALA A 90 -11.59 19.70 -2.96
C ALA A 90 -10.32 18.85 -3.17
N PHE A 91 -10.48 17.53 -3.29
CA PHE A 91 -9.39 16.57 -3.42
C PHE A 91 -9.17 16.06 -4.85
N ALA A 92 -10.01 16.44 -5.82
CA ALA A 92 -9.93 16.01 -7.22
C ALA A 92 -8.61 16.39 -7.94
N LYS A 93 -7.83 17.31 -7.35
CA LYS A 93 -6.50 17.72 -7.81
C LYS A 93 -5.36 16.73 -7.46
N TYR A 94 -5.65 15.72 -6.65
CA TYR A 94 -4.70 14.71 -6.20
C TYR A 94 -5.01 13.36 -6.84
N LEU A 95 -3.97 12.62 -7.22
CA LEU A 95 -4.11 11.24 -7.74
C LEU A 95 -4.19 10.19 -6.61
N ALA A 96 -3.74 10.56 -5.41
CA ALA A 96 -3.89 9.81 -4.17
C ALA A 96 -4.78 10.62 -3.22
N GLU A 97 -6.01 10.88 -3.65
CA GLU A 97 -6.99 11.67 -2.91
C GLU A 97 -7.31 11.07 -1.54
N ASP A 98 -7.26 9.75 -1.43
CA ASP A 98 -7.43 8.97 -0.20
C ASP A 98 -6.52 9.45 0.94
N HIS A 99 -5.23 9.61 0.66
CA HIS A 99 -4.24 10.07 1.62
C HIS A 99 -4.55 11.49 2.12
N PHE A 100 -4.85 12.41 1.19
CA PHE A 100 -5.13 13.80 1.53
C PHE A 100 -6.47 13.97 2.26
N ILE A 101 -7.47 13.13 1.96
CA ILE A 101 -8.71 13.07 2.73
C ILE A 101 -8.41 12.65 4.17
N ALA A 102 -7.61 11.59 4.37
CA ALA A 102 -7.23 11.14 5.71
C ALA A 102 -6.42 12.20 6.48
N GLU A 103 -5.50 12.88 5.81
CA GLU A 103 -4.73 13.98 6.40
C GLU A 103 -5.62 15.15 6.82
N SER A 104 -6.56 15.55 5.98
CA SER A 104 -7.52 16.62 6.27
C SER A 104 -8.46 16.27 7.44
N ILE A 105 -8.85 14.99 7.56
CA ILE A 105 -9.65 14.52 8.70
C ILE A 105 -8.85 14.58 10.00
N ARG A 106 -7.56 14.17 9.95
CA ARG A 106 -6.67 14.27 11.11
C ARG A 106 -6.41 15.72 11.53
N SER A 107 -6.23 16.64 10.58
CA SER A 107 -5.99 18.05 10.89
C SER A 107 -7.20 18.73 11.54
N GLN A 108 -8.41 18.21 11.31
CA GLN A 108 -9.64 18.61 12.01
C GLN A 108 -9.80 17.98 13.41
N GLY A 109 -8.81 17.21 13.89
CA GLY A 109 -8.83 16.58 15.22
C GLY A 109 -9.56 15.24 15.29
N TYR A 110 -10.03 14.70 14.15
CA TYR A 110 -10.67 13.39 14.10
C TYR A 110 -9.66 12.27 13.94
N LYS A 111 -9.99 11.09 14.48
CA LYS A 111 -9.20 9.88 14.31
C LYS A 111 -9.49 9.19 12.96
N VAL A 112 -8.46 8.55 12.44
CA VAL A 112 -8.50 7.65 11.29
C VAL A 112 -8.18 6.25 11.79
N VAL A 113 -9.13 5.31 11.70
CA VAL A 113 -9.02 3.99 12.33
C VAL A 113 -9.16 2.86 11.31
N LEU A 114 -8.60 1.70 11.65
CA LEU A 114 -8.71 0.49 10.86
C LEU A 114 -9.94 -0.34 11.27
N ALA A 115 -10.69 -0.84 10.30
CA ALA A 115 -11.67 -1.91 10.51
C ALA A 115 -10.97 -3.25 10.75
N THR A 116 -11.65 -4.17 11.42
CA THR A 116 -11.17 -5.54 11.67
C THR A 116 -11.15 -6.36 10.40
N THR A 117 -12.18 -6.24 9.54
CA THR A 117 -12.20 -6.93 8.24
C THR A 117 -11.38 -6.20 7.18
N PRO A 118 -10.50 -6.91 6.45
CA PRO A 118 -9.71 -6.32 5.38
C PRO A 118 -10.53 -6.08 4.09
N ALA A 119 -10.05 -5.17 3.25
CA ALA A 119 -10.57 -4.95 1.90
C ALA A 119 -10.03 -6.03 0.97
N LEU A 120 -10.86 -7.04 0.66
CA LEU A 120 -10.45 -8.19 -0.16
C LEU A 120 -10.48 -7.86 -1.64
N GLN A 121 -9.31 -7.58 -2.21
CA GLN A 121 -9.19 -7.36 -3.66
C GLN A 121 -9.41 -8.65 -4.43
N ASN A 122 -10.35 -8.62 -5.38
CA ASN A 122 -10.77 -9.74 -6.19
C ASN A 122 -10.66 -9.42 -7.70
N SER A 123 -9.54 -8.81 -8.10
CA SER A 123 -9.27 -8.52 -9.51
C SER A 123 -9.17 -9.81 -10.34
N GLY A 124 -9.69 -9.82 -11.56
CA GLY A 124 -9.46 -10.92 -12.52
C GLY A 124 -8.02 -10.99 -13.04
N ASN A 125 -7.26 -9.90 -12.93
CA ASN A 125 -5.86 -9.85 -13.36
C ASN A 125 -4.91 -10.31 -12.23
N SER A 126 -4.14 -11.36 -12.50
CA SER A 126 -3.09 -11.90 -11.62
C SER A 126 -1.68 -11.76 -12.20
N SER A 127 -1.50 -10.99 -13.27
CA SER A 127 -0.19 -10.73 -13.90
C SER A 127 0.79 -10.09 -12.91
N ILE A 128 1.97 -10.70 -12.77
CA ILE A 128 3.07 -10.18 -11.93
C ILE A 128 3.55 -8.83 -12.49
N THR A 129 3.67 -8.72 -13.80
CA THR A 129 4.10 -7.49 -14.47
C THR A 129 3.15 -6.33 -14.19
N ASP A 130 1.83 -6.57 -14.27
CA ASP A 130 0.86 -5.50 -13.99
C ASP A 130 0.79 -5.17 -12.51
N PHE A 131 1.03 -6.15 -11.64
CA PHE A 131 1.17 -5.90 -10.22
C PHE A 131 2.42 -5.04 -9.91
N HIS A 132 3.57 -5.32 -10.52
CA HIS A 132 4.76 -4.47 -10.36
C HIS A 132 4.54 -3.06 -10.88
N LYS A 133 3.89 -2.87 -12.04
CA LYS A 133 3.51 -1.53 -12.53
C LYS A 133 2.68 -0.78 -11.49
N ARG A 134 1.78 -1.48 -10.79
CA ARG A 134 0.99 -0.91 -9.70
C ARG A 134 1.84 -0.55 -8.49
N LEU A 135 2.78 -1.40 -8.08
CA LEU A 135 3.68 -1.13 -6.96
C LEU A 135 4.61 0.07 -7.26
N VAL A 136 5.17 0.15 -8.47
CA VAL A 136 5.97 1.30 -8.93
C VAL A 136 5.14 2.57 -8.86
N ARG A 137 3.91 2.57 -9.40
CA ARG A 137 3.01 3.73 -9.33
C ARG A 137 2.76 4.16 -7.89
N TRP A 138 2.48 3.22 -6.99
CA TRP A 138 2.24 3.53 -5.58
C TRP A 138 3.47 4.12 -4.90
N SER A 139 4.66 3.62 -5.21
CA SER A 139 5.91 4.19 -4.73
C SER A 139 6.11 5.62 -5.26
N GLN A 140 5.87 5.86 -6.56
CA GLN A 140 5.94 7.20 -7.16
C GLN A 140 5.00 8.21 -6.48
N LEU A 141 3.77 7.79 -6.16
CA LEU A 141 2.83 8.62 -5.41
C LEU A 141 3.43 9.00 -4.05
N ARG A 142 3.90 8.00 -3.29
CA ARG A 142 4.51 8.20 -1.97
C ARG A 142 5.71 9.13 -2.00
N ILE A 143 6.59 9.03 -3.01
CA ILE A 143 7.74 9.94 -3.18
C ILE A 143 7.28 11.40 -3.10
N THR A 144 6.19 11.75 -3.80
CA THR A 144 5.73 13.14 -3.88
C THR A 144 4.90 13.61 -2.70
N MET A 145 4.31 12.68 -1.94
CA MET A 145 3.39 12.96 -0.84
C MET A 145 4.10 12.94 0.52
N VAL A 146 4.97 11.96 0.74
CA VAL A 146 5.63 11.67 2.03
C VAL A 146 7.13 11.38 1.82
N PRO A 147 7.92 12.35 1.33
CA PRO A 147 9.32 12.13 0.93
C PRO A 147 10.24 11.62 2.04
N LEU A 148 9.99 12.01 3.29
CA LEU A 148 10.79 11.51 4.41
C LEU A 148 10.56 10.01 4.64
N LEU A 149 9.31 9.55 4.48
CA LEU A 149 8.97 8.14 4.67
C LEU A 149 9.59 7.27 3.59
N ILE A 150 9.61 7.72 2.33
CA ILE A 150 10.17 6.90 1.24
C ILE A 150 11.69 6.72 1.37
N VAL A 151 12.42 7.70 1.90
CA VAL A 151 13.87 7.59 2.15
C VAL A 151 14.15 6.56 3.25
N LEU A 152 13.27 6.46 4.24
CA LEU A 152 13.38 5.51 5.35
C LEU A 152 12.78 4.13 5.02
N GLU A 153 11.90 4.02 4.02
CA GLU A 153 11.20 2.78 3.63
C GLU A 153 12.18 1.62 3.36
N PRO A 154 13.30 1.80 2.63
CA PRO A 154 14.29 0.74 2.44
C PRO A 154 14.90 0.23 3.76
N LEU A 155 15.04 1.07 4.78
CA LEU A 155 15.56 0.66 6.10
C LEU A 155 14.58 -0.24 6.87
N GLY A 156 13.30 -0.24 6.47
CA GLY A 156 12.26 -1.10 7.03
C GLY A 156 12.13 -2.46 6.33
N GLU A 157 12.91 -2.72 5.28
CA GLU A 157 12.85 -3.97 4.51
C GLU A 157 13.92 -4.97 4.97
N CYS A 158 13.59 -6.28 4.88
CA CYS A 158 14.35 -7.36 5.52
C CYS A 158 15.84 -7.34 5.16
N LEU A 159 16.15 -7.27 3.87
CA LEU A 159 17.52 -7.39 3.35
C LEU A 159 18.40 -6.21 3.77
N MET A 160 17.90 -4.98 3.61
CA MET A 160 18.65 -3.77 3.95
C MET A 160 18.85 -3.66 5.46
N LEU A 161 17.78 -3.87 6.24
CA LEU A 161 17.86 -3.83 7.70
C LEU A 161 18.79 -4.92 8.23
N GLY A 162 18.71 -6.12 7.68
CA GLY A 162 19.59 -7.23 8.03
C GLY A 162 21.06 -6.91 7.76
N ALA A 163 21.37 -6.29 6.61
CA ALA A 163 22.75 -5.93 6.27
C ALA A 163 23.32 -4.86 7.24
N ILE A 164 22.54 -3.82 7.54
CA ILE A 164 22.95 -2.74 8.45
C ILE A 164 23.13 -3.28 9.87
N THR A 165 22.17 -4.06 10.37
CA THR A 165 22.23 -4.62 11.73
C THR A 165 23.30 -5.68 11.89
N SER A 166 23.55 -6.49 10.85
CA SER A 166 24.68 -7.43 10.79
C SER A 166 26.03 -6.72 10.89
N TRP A 167 26.21 -5.63 10.13
CA TRP A 167 27.42 -4.81 10.22
C TRP A 167 27.59 -4.19 11.60
N ALA A 168 26.52 -3.62 12.18
CA ALA A 168 26.54 -3.05 13.52
C ALA A 168 26.84 -4.09 14.61
N ALA A 169 26.26 -5.30 14.51
CA ALA A 169 26.49 -6.39 15.46
C ALA A 169 27.93 -6.89 15.43
N ASN A 170 28.55 -6.92 14.25
CA ASN A 170 29.97 -7.24 14.14
C ASN A 170 30.84 -6.14 14.77
N PHE A 171 30.57 -4.88 14.46
CA PHE A 171 31.35 -3.76 14.99
C PHE A 171 31.26 -3.61 16.51
N LEU A 172 30.06 -3.79 17.09
CA LEU A 172 29.81 -3.55 18.51
C LEU A 172 30.01 -4.78 19.41
N CYS A 173 29.77 -5.98 18.87
CA CYS A 173 29.71 -7.21 19.67
C CYS A 173 30.60 -8.34 19.15
N ASP A 174 31.41 -8.10 18.10
CA ASP A 174 32.28 -9.09 17.45
C ASP A 174 31.54 -10.37 16.99
N VAL A 175 30.26 -10.23 16.64
CA VAL A 175 29.45 -11.32 16.11
C VAL A 175 29.77 -11.53 14.63
N SER A 176 29.78 -12.78 14.16
CA SER A 176 29.91 -13.09 12.73
C SER A 176 28.79 -12.41 11.91
N PRO A 177 29.11 -11.51 10.97
CA PRO A 177 28.10 -10.79 10.19
C PRO A 177 27.18 -11.75 9.44
N LEU A 178 27.76 -12.78 8.80
CA LEU A 178 27.00 -13.74 8.00
C LEU A 178 26.02 -14.55 8.88
N ALA A 179 26.47 -15.03 10.04
CA ALA A 179 25.60 -15.78 10.95
C ALA A 179 24.43 -14.91 11.46
N PHE A 180 24.72 -13.66 11.82
CA PHE A 180 23.69 -12.71 12.24
C PHE A 180 22.69 -12.45 11.11
N PHE A 181 23.18 -12.19 9.89
CA PHE A 181 22.34 -11.90 8.73
C PHE A 181 21.39 -13.05 8.39
N LEU A 182 21.90 -14.30 8.38
CA LEU A 182 21.08 -15.49 8.14
C LEU A 182 20.05 -15.71 9.26
N GLY A 183 20.45 -15.50 10.52
CA GLY A 183 19.53 -15.54 11.66
C GLY A 183 18.43 -14.50 11.57
N HIS A 184 18.77 -13.26 11.20
CA HIS A 184 17.82 -12.18 10.96
C HIS A 184 16.81 -12.53 9.86
N ILE A 185 17.28 -13.00 8.71
CA ILE A 185 16.39 -13.42 7.60
C ILE A 185 15.42 -14.51 8.07
N LEU A 186 15.92 -15.50 8.81
CA LEU A 186 15.08 -16.59 9.32
C LEU A 186 14.01 -16.06 10.29
N VAL A 187 14.39 -15.25 11.27
CA VAL A 187 13.45 -14.65 12.23
C VAL A 187 12.41 -13.80 11.50
N TRP A 188 12.85 -12.97 10.55
CA TRP A 188 11.95 -12.13 9.76
C TRP A 188 10.96 -12.96 8.94
N PHE A 189 11.43 -14.01 8.26
CA PHE A 189 10.58 -14.93 7.51
C PHE A 189 9.53 -15.59 8.42
N LEU A 190 9.92 -16.02 9.62
CA LEU A 190 8.99 -16.61 10.58
C LEU A 190 7.95 -15.59 11.08
N CYS A 191 8.36 -14.35 11.35
CA CYS A 191 7.45 -13.27 11.70
C CYS A 191 6.45 -12.96 10.57
N ASP A 192 6.92 -12.85 9.33
CA ASP A 192 6.06 -12.63 8.16
C ASP A 192 5.12 -13.82 7.92
N TYR A 193 5.59 -15.05 8.15
CA TYR A 193 4.75 -16.25 8.08
C TYR A 193 3.64 -16.21 9.14
N ILE A 194 3.96 -15.87 10.39
CA ILE A 194 2.98 -15.74 11.48
C ILE A 194 1.98 -14.62 11.15
N LEU A 195 2.46 -13.45 10.72
CA LEU A 195 1.61 -12.32 10.34
C LEU A 195 0.65 -12.71 9.22
N PHE A 196 1.15 -13.36 8.17
CA PHE A 196 0.31 -13.81 7.07
C PHE A 196 -0.81 -14.74 7.56
N ARG A 197 -0.49 -15.70 8.44
CA ARG A 197 -1.47 -16.63 9.00
C ARG A 197 -2.53 -15.93 9.84
N ILE A 198 -2.16 -14.86 10.56
CA ILE A 198 -3.10 -14.02 11.32
C ILE A 198 -4.04 -13.30 10.36
N VAL A 199 -3.50 -12.65 9.32
CA VAL A 199 -4.28 -11.85 8.35
C VAL A 199 -5.20 -12.73 7.49
N GLU A 200 -4.74 -13.92 7.11
CA GLU A 200 -5.56 -14.91 6.40
C GLU A 200 -6.66 -15.51 7.28
N HIS A 201 -6.53 -15.42 8.60
CA HIS A 201 -7.42 -16.05 9.58
C HIS A 201 -7.55 -17.57 9.38
N GLY A 202 -6.48 -18.24 8.99
CA GLY A 202 -6.55 -19.65 8.59
C GLY A 202 -5.21 -20.28 8.21
N PRO A 203 -5.21 -21.53 7.72
CA PRO A 203 -4.05 -22.13 7.07
C PRO A 203 -3.68 -21.37 5.79
N LEU A 204 -2.48 -21.62 5.26
CA LEU A 204 -2.13 -21.10 3.94
C LEU A 204 -3.11 -21.67 2.88
N PRO A 205 -3.64 -20.84 1.97
CA PRO A 205 -4.47 -21.31 0.87
C PRO A 205 -3.65 -21.95 -0.27
N PHE A 206 -2.32 -22.03 -0.11
CA PHE A 206 -1.34 -22.57 -1.04
C PHE A 206 -0.20 -23.27 -0.26
N SER A 207 0.72 -23.93 -0.96
CA SER A 207 1.79 -24.70 -0.30
C SER A 207 2.81 -23.79 0.42
N LYS A 208 3.49 -24.35 1.43
CA LYS A 208 4.60 -23.65 2.12
C LYS A 208 5.74 -23.30 1.16
N PHE A 209 5.95 -24.12 0.12
CA PHE A 209 6.95 -23.85 -0.90
C PHE A 209 6.56 -22.64 -1.76
N GLU A 210 5.31 -22.55 -2.21
CA GLU A 210 4.82 -21.37 -2.92
C GLU A 210 4.89 -20.10 -2.07
N PHE A 211 4.59 -20.21 -0.76
CA PHE A 211 4.79 -19.10 0.18
C PHE A 211 6.24 -18.63 0.20
N LEU A 212 7.19 -19.56 0.37
CA LEU A 212 8.62 -19.27 0.42
C LEU A 212 9.08 -18.57 -0.87
N VAL A 213 8.73 -19.12 -2.03
CA VAL A 213 9.12 -18.55 -3.34
C VAL A 213 8.52 -17.16 -3.53
N ALA A 214 7.24 -16.97 -3.21
CA ALA A 214 6.58 -15.67 -3.30
C ALA A 214 7.17 -14.64 -2.33
N TRP A 215 7.51 -15.06 -1.11
CA TRP A 215 8.14 -14.21 -0.09
C TRP A 215 9.53 -13.77 -0.54
N LEU A 216 10.37 -14.70 -1.01
CA LEU A 216 11.70 -14.40 -1.55
C LEU A 216 11.62 -13.44 -2.74
N LEU A 217 10.70 -13.70 -3.68
CA LEU A 217 10.47 -12.83 -4.82
C LEU A 217 10.10 -11.40 -4.38
N ARG A 218 9.29 -11.26 -3.32
CA ARG A 218 8.90 -9.95 -2.80
C ARG A 218 10.09 -9.21 -2.20
N GLU A 219 10.86 -9.87 -1.34
CA GLU A 219 12.02 -9.27 -0.67
C GLU A 219 13.10 -8.84 -1.67
N ILE A 220 13.38 -9.68 -2.68
CA ILE A 220 14.40 -9.39 -3.71
C ILE A 220 13.96 -8.25 -4.63
N LEU A 221 12.67 -8.17 -4.96
CA LEU A 221 12.18 -7.16 -5.90
C LEU A 221 11.78 -5.84 -5.26
N SER A 222 11.67 -5.76 -3.93
CA SER A 222 11.35 -4.53 -3.20
C SER A 222 12.36 -3.40 -3.50
N PRO A 223 13.69 -3.62 -3.45
CA PRO A 223 14.68 -2.62 -3.88
C PRO A 223 14.54 -2.23 -5.35
N TYR A 224 14.27 -3.20 -6.22
CA TYR A 224 14.10 -2.96 -7.66
C TYR A 224 12.92 -2.02 -7.95
N ILE A 225 11.77 -2.26 -7.29
CA ILE A 225 10.57 -1.42 -7.41
C ILE A 225 10.87 0.02 -6.93
N THR A 226 11.59 0.13 -5.82
CA THR A 226 11.97 1.44 -5.25
C THR A 226 12.87 2.20 -6.22
N ILE A 227 13.94 1.58 -6.72
CA ILE A 227 14.85 2.21 -7.69
C ILE A 227 14.09 2.64 -8.95
N LEU A 228 13.26 1.77 -9.53
CA LEU A 228 12.47 2.12 -10.70
C LEU A 228 11.53 3.31 -10.45
N SER A 229 10.93 3.39 -9.26
CA SER A 229 10.04 4.49 -8.92
C SER A 229 10.75 5.84 -8.82
N HIS A 230 12.05 5.85 -8.48
CA HIS A 230 12.88 7.06 -8.47
C HIS A 230 13.39 7.44 -9.87
N LEU A 231 13.61 6.47 -10.75
CA LEU A 231 14.08 6.72 -12.12
C LEU A 231 12.97 7.25 -13.04
N GLN A 232 11.71 6.94 -12.75
CA GLN A 232 10.58 7.37 -13.56
C GLN A 232 9.94 8.65 -13.01
N ASP A 233 9.89 9.69 -13.84
CA ASP A 233 9.39 11.03 -13.49
C ASP A 233 7.87 11.21 -13.69
N HIS A 234 7.19 10.19 -14.21
CA HIS A 234 5.76 10.23 -14.50
C HIS A 234 5.04 8.95 -14.07
N VAL A 235 3.78 9.11 -13.70
CA VAL A 235 2.86 8.03 -13.34
C VAL A 235 1.98 7.69 -14.52
N VAL A 236 1.86 6.40 -14.83
CA VAL A 236 0.89 5.88 -15.80
C VAL A 236 -0.34 5.33 -15.09
N TRP A 237 -1.52 5.88 -15.38
CA TRP A 237 -2.79 5.41 -14.85
C TRP A 237 -3.92 5.51 -15.88
N ARG A 238 -4.69 4.42 -16.05
CA ARG A 238 -5.77 4.31 -17.06
C ARG A 238 -5.36 4.85 -18.45
N ASN A 239 -4.21 4.41 -18.94
CA ASN A 239 -3.60 4.82 -20.21
C ASN A 239 -3.26 6.32 -20.34
N ASN A 240 -3.30 7.09 -19.26
CA ASN A 240 -2.86 8.49 -19.22
C ASN A 240 -1.53 8.60 -18.47
N LYS A 241 -0.68 9.55 -18.89
CA LYS A 241 0.56 9.92 -18.20
C LYS A 241 0.33 11.18 -17.37
N TYR A 242 0.74 11.13 -16.11
CA TYR A 242 0.61 12.21 -15.15
C TYR A 242 1.98 12.56 -14.60
N LYS A 243 2.30 13.85 -14.53
CA LYS A 243 3.45 14.34 -13.77
C LYS A 243 2.96 14.80 -12.40
N LEU A 244 3.66 14.40 -11.36
CA LEU A 244 3.30 14.74 -9.98
C LEU A 244 4.20 15.86 -9.48
N LYS A 245 3.60 16.89 -8.87
CA LYS A 245 4.34 17.92 -8.13
C LYS A 245 4.50 17.49 -6.67
N TRP A 246 5.50 18.08 -6.02
CA TRP A 246 5.63 17.99 -4.56
C TRP A 246 4.33 18.37 -3.86
N GLY A 247 3.94 17.57 -2.86
CA GLY A 247 2.62 17.64 -2.23
C GLY A 247 1.52 16.91 -3.02
N GLY A 248 1.88 15.98 -3.90
CA GLY A 248 0.97 15.03 -4.57
C GLY A 248 0.00 15.60 -5.61
N LYS A 249 0.13 16.89 -5.98
CA LYS A 249 -0.76 17.52 -6.98
C LYS A 249 -0.43 17.04 -8.39
N VAL A 250 -1.46 16.79 -9.18
CA VAL A 250 -1.33 16.37 -10.57
C VAL A 250 -1.10 17.59 -11.47
N GLU A 251 -0.05 17.54 -12.30
CA GLU A 251 0.12 18.42 -13.46
C GLU A 251 -0.46 17.74 -14.70
N LEU A 252 -1.40 18.40 -15.38
CA LEU A 252 -2.16 17.78 -16.48
C LEU A 252 -1.29 17.55 -17.73
N ARG A 253 -1.41 16.31 -18.26
CA ARG A 253 -1.04 15.74 -19.57
C ARG A 253 0.27 16.18 -20.23
N VAL A 254 1.19 15.22 -20.34
CA VAL A 254 2.05 15.09 -21.53
C VAL A 254 1.20 14.45 -22.63
N THR A 255 0.48 15.23 -23.41
CA THR A 255 -0.05 14.77 -24.70
C THR A 255 1.13 14.53 -25.63
N PRO A 256 1.23 13.38 -26.34
CA PRO A 256 1.93 13.40 -27.61
C PRO A 256 1.24 14.45 -28.47
N ASN A 257 1.98 15.31 -29.15
CA ASN A 257 1.41 16.23 -30.14
C ASN A 257 0.52 15.41 -31.07
N LEU A 258 -0.80 15.57 -30.95
CA LEU A 258 -1.70 15.18 -32.03
C LEU A 258 -1.41 16.21 -33.11
N GLU A 259 -0.64 15.82 -34.11
CA GLU A 259 -0.55 16.58 -35.34
C GLU A 259 -1.98 16.78 -35.84
N MET A 260 -2.38 18.05 -35.95
CA MET A 260 -3.59 18.42 -36.64
C MET A 260 -3.45 17.92 -38.07
N VAL A 261 -4.07 16.79 -38.39
CA VAL A 261 -4.26 16.38 -39.78
C VAL A 261 -5.27 17.37 -40.36
N ASN A 262 -4.76 18.41 -41.02
CA ASN A 262 -5.57 19.29 -41.83
C ASN A 262 -6.16 18.45 -42.96
N VAL A 263 -7.45 18.13 -42.85
CA VAL A 263 -8.21 17.58 -43.96
C VAL A 263 -8.38 18.73 -44.96
N ALA A 264 -7.63 18.68 -46.06
CA ALA A 264 -7.83 19.59 -47.18
C ALA A 264 -9.24 19.37 -47.76
N THR A 265 -10.01 20.45 -47.81
CA THR A 265 -11.29 20.56 -48.53
C THR A 265 -11.10 20.52 -50.02
#